data_AF-A0A225DHI8-F1
#
_entry.id   AF-A0A225DHI8-F1
#
_cell.length_a   1.000
_cell.length_b   1.000
_cell.length_c   1.000
_cell.angle_alpha   90.00
_cell.angle_beta   90.00
_cell.angle_gamma   90.00
#
_symmetry.space_group_name_H-M   'P 1'
#
loop_
_entity.id
_entity.type
_entity.pdbx_description
1 polymer ?
#
loop_
_entity_poly.entity_id
_entity_poly.type
_entity_poly.pdbx_seq_one_letter_code
_entity_poly.pdbx_strand_id
1 'polypeptide(L)' 'MRVHDREPIGAALRRFKKLIERSGMKKELRAHEYYEKPCEERSRKKAKKRSAIKKAVLGKPAKKEPSY' A
#
# COMPACT_ATOMS: atom_id res chain seq x y z
N MET A 1 -17.77 -0.37 8.55
CA MET A 1 -18.16 0.89 7.89
C MET A 1 -19.68 0.94 7.89
N ARG A 2 -20.27 2.03 8.41
CA ARG A 2 -21.72 2.26 8.31
C ARG A 2 -21.99 3.07 7.04
N VAL A 3 -22.97 2.66 6.25
CA VAL A 3 -23.40 3.37 5.04
C VAL A 3 -24.50 4.34 5.45
N HIS A 4 -24.39 5.61 5.04
CA HIS A 4 -25.44 6.58 5.30
C HIS A 4 -26.43 6.58 4.13
N ASP A 5 -27.72 6.70 4.43
CA ASP A 5 -28.82 6.54 3.45
C ASP A 5 -28.82 7.62 2.34
N ARG A 6 -28.12 8.73 2.53
CA ARG A 6 -28.02 9.84 1.55
C ARG A 6 -26.76 9.81 0.69
N GLU A 7 -25.93 8.78 0.78
CA GLU A 7 -24.69 8.73 0.00
C GLU A 7 -24.86 7.97 -1.31
N PRO A 8 -24.29 8.46 -2.43
CA PRO A 8 -24.27 7.71 -3.67
C PRO A 8 -23.43 6.43 -3.48
N ILE A 9 -23.93 5.30 -3.98
CA ILE A 9 -23.31 3.97 -3.83
C ILE A 9 -21.82 3.95 -4.19
N GLY A 10 -21.41 4.71 -5.20
CA GLY A 10 -20.01 4.83 -5.61
C GLY A 10 -19.09 5.42 -4.54
N ALA A 11 -19.58 6.37 -3.74
CA ALA A 11 -18.80 6.95 -2.63
C ALA A 11 -18.60 5.92 -1.50
N ALA A 12 -19.63 5.13 -1.20
CA ALA A 12 -19.55 4.06 -0.21
C ALA A 12 -18.51 3.00 -0.61
N LEU A 13 -18.53 2.55 -1.86
CA LEU A 13 -17.55 1.57 -2.38
C LEU A 13 -16.11 2.10 -2.31
N ARG A 14 -15.88 3.38 -2.61
CA ARG A 14 -14.53 3.99 -2.52
C ARG A 14 -14.00 4.01 -1.09
N ARG A 15 -14.84 4.33 -0.11
CA ARG A 15 -14.44 4.30 1.30
C ARG A 15 -14.19 2.88 1.79
N PHE A 16 -15.02 1.93 1.38
CA PHE A 16 -14.82 0.52 1.69
C PHE A 16 -13.48 0.01 1.14
N LYS A 17 -13.19 0.30 -0.14
CA LYS A 17 -11.90 -0.03 -0.75
C LYS A 17 -10.73 0.61 0.01
N LYS A 18 -10.82 1.88 0.37
CA LYS A 18 -9.80 2.56 1.18
C LYS A 18 -9.61 1.92 2.56
N LEU A 19 -10.69 1.44 3.17
CA LEU A 19 -10.64 0.78 4.48
C LEU A 19 -9.91 -0.57 4.38
N ILE A 20 -10.18 -1.35 3.33
CA ILE A 20 -9.44 -2.59 3.03
C ILE A 20 -7.95 -2.30 2.75
N GLU A 21 -7.67 -1.24 2.00
CA GLU A 21 -6.28 -0.86 1.69
C GLU A 21 -5.54 -0.38 2.94
N ARG A 22 -6.22 0.36 3.83
CA ARG A 22 -5.68 0.83 5.11
C ARG A 22 -5.47 -0.31 6.10
N SER A 23 -6.38 -1.29 6.17
CA SER A 23 -6.23 -2.42 7.07
C SER A 23 -5.02 -3.29 6.73
N GLY A 24 -4.51 -3.20 5.50
CA GLY A 24 -3.30 -3.91 5.10
C GLY A 24 -3.52 -5.41 4.85
N MET A 25 -4.77 -5.91 4.92
CA MET A 25 -5.10 -7.33 4.74
C MET A 25 -4.47 -7.95 3.48
N LYS A 26 -4.49 -7.24 2.35
CA LYS A 26 -3.87 -7.71 1.09
C LYS A 26 -2.36 -7.89 1.20
N LYS A 27 -1.69 -7.09 2.02
CA LYS A 27 -0.24 -7.15 2.23
C LYS A 27 0.12 -8.29 3.18
N GLU A 28 -0.72 -8.55 4.18
CA GLU A 28 -0.56 -9.66 5.11
C GLU A 28 -0.74 -11.00 4.40
N LEU A 29 -1.80 -11.16 3.59
CA LEU A 29 -2.00 -12.36 2.79
C LEU A 29 -0.75 -12.72 1.97
N ARG A 30 -0.19 -11.76 1.23
CA ARG A 30 1.05 -11.95 0.46
C ARG A 30 2.28 -12.27 1.30
N ALA A 31 2.30 -11.86 2.57
CA ALA A 31 3.41 -12.16 3.47
C ALA A 31 3.33 -13.59 4.03
N HIS A 32 2.13 -14.19 4.04
CA HIS A 32 1.86 -15.53 4.55
C HIS A 32 1.69 -16.60 3.47
N GLU A 33 1.70 -16.23 2.19
CA GLU A 33 1.59 -17.16 1.04
C GLU A 33 2.70 -18.23 1.03
N TYR A 34 3.87 -17.94 1.58
CA TYR A 34 4.99 -18.87 1.68
C TYR A 34 5.75 -18.67 2.98
N TYR A 35 6.44 -19.73 3.42
CA TYR A 35 7.37 -19.61 4.55
C TYR A 35 8.55 -18.73 4.13
N GLU A 36 8.73 -17.61 4.81
CA GLU A 36 9.91 -16.78 4.67
C GLU A 36 10.89 -17.11 5.80
N LYS A 37 12.14 -17.43 5.45
CA LYS A 37 13.15 -17.72 6.46
C LYS A 37 13.43 -16.46 7.30
N PRO A 38 13.73 -16.58 8.60
CA PRO A 38 14.02 -15.41 9.45
C PRO A 38 15.16 -14.51 8.94
N CYS A 39 16.12 -15.08 8.21
CA CYS A 39 17.19 -14.30 7.58
C CYS A 39 16.67 -13.42 6.42
N GLU A 40 15.79 -13.97 5.58
CA GLU A 40 15.17 -13.28 4.44
C GLU A 40 14.24 -12.17 4.93
N GLU A 41 13.45 -12.43 5.96
CA GLU A 41 12.58 -11.43 6.57
C GLU A 41 13.39 -10.21 7.07
N ARG A 42 14.50 -10.46 7.77
CA ARG A 42 15.42 -9.40 8.23
C ARG A 42 16.04 -8.62 7.07
N SER A 43 16.48 -9.32 6.02
CA SER A 43 17.03 -8.70 4.81
C SER A 43 16.00 -7.81 4.13
N ARG A 44 14.78 -8.32 3.94
CA ARG A 44 13.64 -7.60 3.35
C ARG A 44 13.27 -6.36 4.15
N LYS A 45 13.22 -6.44 5.49
CA LYS A 45 12.97 -5.28 6.36
C LYS A 45 14.06 -4.21 6.20
N LYS A 46 15.34 -4.59 6.16
CA LYS A 46 16.47 -3.66 5.93
C LYS A 46 16.38 -3.00 4.55
N ALA A 47 16.11 -3.78 3.50
CA ALA A 47 15.95 -3.27 2.14
C ALA A 47 14.78 -2.27 2.03
N LYS A 48 13.62 -2.59 2.65
CA LYS A 48 12.46 -1.68 2.71
C LYS A 48 12.80 -0.36 3.41
N LYS A 49 13.50 -0.40 4.54
CA LYS A 49 13.96 0.80 5.26
C LYS A 49 14.88 1.66 4.40
N ARG A 50 15.90 1.05 3.77
CA ARG A 50 16.82 1.74 2.86
C ARG A 50 16.10 2.38 1.68
N SER A 51 15.17 1.66 1.05
CA SER A 51 14.36 2.17 -0.06
C SER A 51 13.47 3.35 0.36
N ALA A 52 12.85 3.29 1.56
CA ALA A 52 12.04 4.37 2.08
C ALA A 52 12.86 5.64 2.35
N ILE A 53 14.04 5.51 2.96
CA ILE A 53 14.98 6.61 3.18
C ILE A 53 15.41 7.20 1.83
N LYS A 54 15.81 6.35 0.87
CA LYS A 54 16.21 6.79 -0.47
C LYS A 54 15.10 7.59 -1.16
N LYS A 55 13.84 7.12 -1.08
CA LYS A 55 12.67 7.83 -1.63
C LYS A 55 12.39 9.16 -0.92
N ALA A 56 12.58 9.23 0.40
CA ALA A 56 12.40 10.47 1.15
C ALA A 56 13.44 11.52 0.74
N VAL A 57 14.70 11.09 0.51
CA VAL A 57 15.80 11.98 0.09
C VAL A 57 15.66 12.45 -1.35
N LEU A 58 15.33 11.55 -2.29
CA LEU A 58 15.23 11.88 -3.72
C LEU A 58 14.00 12.73 -4.10
N GLY A 59 13.05 12.90 -3.17
CA GLY A 59 11.79 13.58 -3.47
C GLY A 59 10.93 12.80 -4.49
N LYS A 60 9.72 13.30 -4.76
CA LYS A 60 8.87 12.72 -5.81
C LYS A 60 9.47 13.06 -7.17
N PRO A 61 9.66 12.09 -8.09
CA PRO A 61 10.07 12.41 -9.44
C PRO A 61 9.01 13.32 -10.09
N ALA A 62 9.45 14.31 -10.87
CA ALA A 62 8.56 15.14 -11.68
C ALA A 62 7.65 14.23 -12.53
N LYS A 63 6.35 14.53 -12.57
CA LYS A 63 5.40 13.80 -13.42
C LYS A 63 5.90 13.95 -14.86
N LYS A 64 6.26 12.83 -15.52
CA LYS A 64 6.47 12.84 -16.97
C LYS A 64 5.12 13.16 -17.61
N GLU A 65 5.05 14.27 -18.33
CA GLU A 65 3.89 14.59 -19.15
C GLU A 65 3.73 13.50 -20.22
N PRO A 66 2.49 13.04 -20.50
CA PRO A 66 2.26 12.14 -21.61
C PRO A 66 2.74 12.81 -22.90
N SER A 67 3.62 12.16 -23.66
CA SER A 67 3.86 12.55 -25.05
C SER A 67 2.59 12.22 -25.82
N TYR A 68 1.89 13.25 -26.29
CA TYR A 68 0.73 13.10 -27.17
C TYR A 68 1.12 12.37 -28.46
#